data_AF-A0A946EMY7-F1
#
_entry.id   AF-A0A946EMY7-F1
#
_cell.length_a   1.000
_cell.length_b   1.000
_cell.length_c   1.000
_cell.angle_alpha   90.00
_cell.angle_beta   90.00
_cell.angle_gamma   90.00
#
_symmetry.space_group_name_H-M   'P 1'
#
loop_
_entity.id
_entity.type
_entity.pdbx_description
1 polymer ?
#
loop_
_entity_poly.entity_id
_entity_poly.type
_entity_poly.pdbx_seq_one_letter_code
_entity_poly.pdbx_strand_id
1 'polypeptide(L)'
;MSVLTEERLIQFMKVTIDLERDCLDRLITEGTRPAPESILARYQQLVRSIEAEKPNEMTLQEDGWSWIWTIGEGMNLIQLYGRLAWINLQLLELL
;
A
#
# COMPACT_ATOMS: atom_id res chain seq x y z
N MET A 1 -25.58 -2.23 3.19
CA MET A 1 -24.22 -2.46 2.67
C MET A 1 -23.51 -1.14 2.77
N SER A 2 -22.50 -1.05 3.63
CA SER A 2 -21.62 0.12 3.71
C SER A 2 -20.63 -0.07 2.59
N VAL A 3 -20.75 0.72 1.52
CA VAL A 3 -19.80 0.70 0.41
C VAL A 3 -18.62 1.56 0.82
N LEU A 4 -17.39 1.10 0.54
CA LEU A 4 -16.20 1.92 0.71
C LEU A 4 -16.38 3.25 -0.04
N THR A 5 -16.25 4.38 0.64
CA THR A 5 -16.57 5.67 0.03
C THR A 5 -15.46 6.15 -0.90
N GLU A 6 -15.82 6.91 -1.93
CA GLU A 6 -14.88 7.58 -2.84
C GLU A 6 -13.86 8.43 -2.06
N GLU A 7 -14.30 9.18 -1.07
CA GLU A 7 -13.44 9.98 -0.19
C GLU A 7 -12.40 9.12 0.54
N ARG A 8 -12.77 7.92 0.96
CA ARG A 8 -11.87 6.99 1.64
C ARG A 8 -10.86 6.38 0.68
N LEU A 9 -11.29 6.01 -0.53
CA LEU A 9 -10.41 5.56 -1.61
C LEU A 9 -9.38 6.63 -1.99
N ILE A 10 -9.82 7.88 -2.18
CA ILE A 10 -8.94 9.01 -2.48
C ILE A 10 -7.92 9.24 -1.35
N GLN A 11 -8.34 9.09 -0.08
CA GLN A 11 -7.41 9.17 1.06
C GLN A 11 -6.35 8.06 1.02
N PHE A 12 -6.71 6.81 0.69
CA PHE A 12 -5.74 5.73 0.54
C PHE A 12 -4.77 5.96 -0.62
N MET A 13 -5.26 6.43 -1.77
CA MET A 13 -4.41 6.78 -2.92
C MET A 13 -3.42 7.88 -2.54
N LYS A 14 -3.88 8.93 -1.85
CA LYS A 14 -3.01 10.01 -1.37
C LYS A 14 -1.90 9.49 -0.46
N VAL A 15 -2.23 8.64 0.53
CA VAL A 15 -1.23 8.06 1.43
C VAL A 15 -0.24 7.17 0.67
N THR A 16 -0.71 6.43 -0.33
CA THR A 16 0.14 5.60 -1.19
C THR A 16 1.13 6.47 -1.97
N ILE A 17 0.67 7.53 -2.63
CA ILE A 17 1.51 8.47 -3.39
C ILE A 17 2.53 9.18 -2.49
N ASP A 18 2.14 9.58 -1.28
CA ASP A 18 3.04 10.22 -0.34
C ASP A 18 4.17 9.24 0.08
N LEU A 19 3.85 7.97 0.30
CA LEU A 19 4.85 6.92 0.59
C LEU A 19 5.74 6.60 -0.62
N GLU A 20 5.18 6.56 -1.83
CA GLU A 20 5.94 6.37 -3.06
C GLU A 20 6.98 7.47 -3.26
N ARG A 21 6.59 8.73 -3.00
CA ARG A 21 7.50 9.87 -3.07
C ARG A 21 8.68 9.72 -2.10
N ASP A 22 8.38 9.38 -0.85
CA ASP A 22 9.41 9.14 0.16
C ASP A 22 10.33 7.97 -0.19
N CYS A 23 9.79 6.93 -0.85
CA CYS A 23 10.58 5.81 -1.34
C CYS A 23 11.43 6.17 -2.55
N LEU A 24 10.88 6.93 -3.51
CA LEU A 24 11.53 7.27 -4.78
C LEU A 24 12.84 8.02 -4.58
N ASP A 25 12.83 9.03 -3.72
CA ASP A 25 14.03 9.80 -3.39
C ASP A 25 15.16 8.90 -2.85
N ARG A 26 14.78 7.88 -2.07
CA ARG A 26 15.73 6.93 -1.47
C ARG A 26 16.14 5.82 -2.44
N LEU A 27 15.24 5.41 -3.33
CA LEU A 27 15.46 4.34 -4.31
C LEU A 27 16.63 4.67 -5.25
N ILE A 28 16.73 5.93 -5.66
CA ILE A 28 17.79 6.42 -6.55
C ILE A 28 19.18 6.19 -5.91
N THR A 29 19.29 6.34 -4.58
CA THR A 29 20.57 6.27 -3.86
C THR A 29 20.82 4.93 -3.17
N GLU A 30 19.77 4.22 -2.77
CA GLU A 30 19.85 3.03 -1.90
C GLU A 30 19.42 1.74 -2.61
N GLY A 31 18.69 1.83 -3.73
CA GLY A 31 18.33 0.70 -4.59
C GLY A 31 17.69 -0.47 -3.83
N THR A 32 18.42 -1.59 -3.72
CA THR A 32 17.96 -2.84 -3.09
C THR A 32 18.22 -2.93 -1.59
N ARG A 33 18.65 -1.84 -0.93
CA ARG A 33 18.81 -1.83 0.53
C ARG A 33 17.46 -2.04 1.23
N PRO A 34 17.47 -2.62 2.45
CA PRO A 34 16.28 -2.72 3.28
C PRO A 34 15.59 -1.37 3.42
N ALA A 35 14.26 -1.36 3.33
CA ALA A 35 13.50 -0.14 3.57
C ALA A 35 13.65 0.27 5.05
N PRO A 36 13.75 1.58 5.35
CA PRO A 36 13.79 2.06 6.72
C PRO A 36 12.59 1.60 7.51
N GLU A 37 12.80 1.30 8.78
CA GLU A 37 11.72 0.90 9.70
C GLU A 37 10.59 1.91 9.74
N SER A 38 10.89 3.22 9.65
CA SER A 38 9.87 4.27 9.62
C SER A 38 8.97 4.22 8.39
N ILE A 39 9.52 3.90 7.22
CA ILE A 39 8.75 3.76 5.98
C ILE A 39 7.96 2.46 6.00
N LEU A 40 8.59 1.36 6.44
CA LEU A 40 7.92 0.07 6.60
C LEU A 40 6.75 0.14 7.58
N ALA A 41 6.90 0.85 8.70
CA ALA A 41 5.83 1.05 9.68
C ALA A 41 4.63 1.80 9.08
N ARG A 42 4.88 2.85 8.29
CA ARG A 42 3.82 3.59 7.59
C ARG A 42 3.13 2.74 6.51
N TYR A 43 3.89 1.96 5.76
CA TYR A 43 3.33 0.99 4.81
C TYR A 43 2.45 -0.05 5.51
N GLN A 44 2.92 -0.63 6.63
CA GLN A 44 2.13 -1.56 7.43
C GLN A 44 0.83 -0.91 7.94
N GLN A 45 0.87 0.35 8.36
CA GLN A 45 -0.32 1.08 8.78
C GLN A 45 -1.31 1.31 7.63
N LEU A 46 -0.81 1.67 6.43
CA LEU A 46 -1.64 1.78 5.23
C LEU A 46 -2.34 0.45 4.93
N VAL A 47 -1.59 -0.65 4.85
CA VAL A 47 -2.12 -1.99 4.58
C VAL A 47 -3.19 -2.38 5.60
N ARG A 48 -2.94 -2.20 6.90
CA ARG A 48 -3.94 -2.48 7.95
C ARG A 48 -5.20 -1.60 7.81
N SER A 49 -5.04 -0.36 7.36
CA SER A 49 -6.17 0.55 7.18
C SER A 49 -7.03 0.15 6.00
N ILE A 50 -6.43 -0.33 4.91
CA ILE A 50 -7.16 -0.89 3.75
C ILE A 50 -7.83 -2.21 4.15
N GLU A 51 -7.10 -3.08 4.87
CA GLU A 51 -7.63 -4.37 5.33
C GLU A 51 -8.89 -4.22 6.20
N ALA A 52 -8.94 -3.18 7.04
CA ALA A 52 -10.08 -2.89 7.89
C ALA A 52 -11.37 -2.58 7.09
N GLU A 53 -11.26 -2.24 5.80
CA GLU A 53 -12.39 -1.97 4.92
C GLU A 53 -12.92 -3.23 4.20
N LYS A 54 -12.32 -4.42 4.40
CA LYS A 54 -12.81 -5.70 3.84
C LYS A 54 -14.30 -5.99 4.09
N PRO A 55 -14.91 -5.60 5.23
CA PRO A 55 -16.35 -5.77 5.44
C PRO A 55 -17.22 -4.86 4.55
N ASN A 56 -16.64 -3.76 4.04
CA ASN A 56 -17.30 -2.72 3.26
C ASN A 56 -17.04 -2.87 1.75
N GLU A 57 -15.97 -3.57 1.35
CA GLU A 57 -15.61 -3.84 -0.05
C GLU A 57 -15.22 -5.30 -0.24
N MET A 58 -16.02 -6.05 -1.00
CA MET A 58 -15.80 -7.48 -1.24
C MET A 58 -14.60 -7.74 -2.14
N THR A 59 -14.26 -6.83 -3.06
CA THR A 59 -13.10 -6.97 -3.95
C THR A 59 -11.78 -7.02 -3.16
N LEU A 60 -11.72 -6.44 -1.96
CA LEU A 60 -10.55 -6.55 -1.06
C LEU A 60 -10.32 -7.98 -0.51
N GLN A 61 -11.28 -8.88 -0.69
CA GLN A 61 -11.19 -10.29 -0.29
C GLN A 61 -10.66 -11.19 -1.41
N GLU A 62 -10.51 -10.66 -2.62
CA GLU A 62 -9.97 -11.41 -3.76
C GLU A 62 -8.50 -11.79 -3.54
N ASP A 63 -8.09 -12.93 -4.13
CA ASP A 63 -6.73 -13.45 -4.01
C ASP A 63 -5.66 -12.44 -4.43
N GLY A 64 -6.00 -11.52 -5.33
CA GLY A 64 -5.13 -10.41 -5.75
C GLY A 64 -4.62 -9.57 -4.59
N TRP A 65 -5.37 -9.42 -3.50
CA TRP A 65 -4.97 -8.65 -2.32
C TRP A 65 -4.24 -9.48 -1.26
N SER A 66 -4.30 -10.81 -1.32
CA SER A 66 -3.81 -11.71 -0.25
C SER A 66 -2.33 -11.47 0.12
N TRP A 67 -1.50 -11.21 -0.88
CA TRP A 67 -0.06 -11.10 -0.74
C TRP A 67 0.40 -9.75 -0.14
N ILE A 68 -0.42 -8.69 -0.21
CA ILE A 68 -0.09 -7.41 0.44
C ILE A 68 -0.34 -7.45 1.95
N TRP A 69 -1.27 -8.30 2.42
CA TRP A 69 -1.55 -8.49 3.86
C TRP A 69 -0.38 -9.17 4.56
N THR A 70 0.37 -10.00 3.82
CA THR A 70 1.54 -10.71 4.33
C THR A 70 2.80 -9.89 4.09
N ILE A 71 3.25 -9.19 5.13
CA ILE A 71 4.46 -8.36 5.08
C ILE A 71 5.62 -9.16 5.66
N GLY A 72 6.55 -9.56 4.80
CA GLY A 72 7.78 -10.25 5.21
C GLY A 72 8.81 -9.30 5.83
N GLU A 73 9.58 -9.80 6.79
CA GLU A 73 10.74 -9.08 7.33
C GLU A 73 11.79 -8.87 6.24
N GLY A 74 12.47 -7.71 6.26
CA GLY A 74 13.58 -7.42 5.35
C GLY A 74 13.20 -6.96 3.94
N MET A 75 11.96 -6.50 3.73
CA MET A 75 11.53 -5.93 2.44
C MET A 75 12.42 -4.74 2.02
N ASN A 76 12.93 -4.78 0.80
CA ASN A 76 13.77 -3.70 0.26
C ASN A 76 12.95 -2.58 -0.39
N LEU A 77 13.59 -1.44 -0.65
CA LEU A 77 12.93 -0.25 -1.21
C LEU A 77 12.28 -0.51 -2.57
N ILE A 78 12.93 -1.25 -3.48
CA ILE A 78 12.35 -1.60 -4.80
C ILE A 78 11.09 -2.43 -4.64
N GLN A 79 11.14 -3.46 -3.78
CA GLN A 79 9.99 -4.29 -3.49
C GLN A 79 8.85 -3.44 -2.93
N LEU A 80 9.14 -2.63 -1.91
CA LEU A 80 8.16 -1.75 -1.27
C LEU A 80 7.50 -0.78 -2.26
N TYR A 81 8.31 -0.12 -3.10
CA TYR A 81 7.81 0.79 -4.13
C TYR A 81 6.91 0.05 -5.14
N GLY A 82 7.31 -1.14 -5.59
CA GLY A 82 6.47 -1.96 -6.46
C GLY A 82 5.13 -2.34 -5.82
N ARG A 83 5.12 -2.61 -4.50
CA ARG A 83 3.87 -2.87 -3.76
C ARG A 83 2.97 -1.64 -3.69
N LEU A 84 3.54 -0.48 -3.40
CA LEU A 84 2.80 0.78 -3.36
C LEU A 84 2.18 1.11 -4.71
N ALA A 85 2.94 0.97 -5.81
CA ALA A 85 2.44 1.19 -7.16
C ALA A 85 1.27 0.26 -7.51
N TRP A 86 1.38 -1.01 -7.13
CA TRP A 86 0.29 -1.97 -7.29
C TRP A 86 -0.93 -1.59 -6.46
N ILE A 87 -0.76 -1.24 -5.18
CA ILE A 87 -1.86 -0.79 -4.31
C ILE A 87 -2.57 0.41 -4.93
N ASN A 88 -1.81 1.39 -5.43
CA ASN A 88 -2.38 2.60 -6.02
C ASN A 88 -3.22 2.27 -7.27
N LEU A 89 -2.74 1.37 -8.13
CA LEU A 89 -3.49 0.88 -9.28
C LEU A 89 -4.79 0.18 -8.86
N GLN A 90 -4.73 -0.71 -7.88
CA GLN A 90 -5.91 -1.43 -7.41
C GLN A 90 -6.94 -0.51 -6.75
N LEU A 91 -6.49 0.49 -5.99
CA LEU A 91 -7.39 1.51 -5.42
C LEU A 91 -8.06 2.34 -6.52
N LEU A 92 -7.35 2.63 -7.61
CA LEU A 92 -7.92 3.31 -8.78
C LEU A 92 -8.97 2.45 -9.49
N GLU A 93 -8.79 1.13 -9.55
CA GLU A 93 -9.77 0.20 -10.14
C GLU A 93 -11.07 0.08 -9.32
N LEU A 94 -11.07 0.52 -8.05
CA LEU A 94 -12.24 0.55 -7.18
C LEU A 94 -13.07 1.85 -7.28
N LEU A 95 -12.59 2.87 -8.01
CA LEU A 95 -13.31 4.12 -8.30
C LEU A 95 -14.24 3.95 -9.52
#